data_AF-A0A430A2F9-F1
#
_entry.id   AF-A0A430A2F9-F1
#
_cell.length_a   1.000
_cell.length_b   1.000
_cell.length_c   1.000
_cell.angle_alpha   90.00
_cell.angle_beta   90.00
_cell.angle_gamma   90.00
#
_symmetry.space_group_name_H-M   'P 1'
#
loop_
_entity.id
_entity.type
_entity.pdbx_description
1 polymer ?
#
loop_
_entity_poly.entity_id
_entity_poly.type
_entity_poly.pdbx_seq_one_letter_code
_entity_poly.pdbx_strand_id
1 'polypeptide(L)'
;MSSRSLKELIDRLVDMRRLANKPKAGEKAGTFSSYDRRSYYDDQKMRYVDWAANDDNAGFIRKEGTENVAVELEGPGVIWRVWSAKPQQGKMNVYFDGEEEASYTRPFKQFFEQPTENVSPAGFPSLMPKLSGGYTSFLPIPFEKSIKITFSEDWGEYYHFTYSLYPDEILPSFQEVISKEGLIQLAEMDRALYSRGDRYEKEAISESFVLDKETHCVLDKKESGALVYMGVQLEHESYPTDVLKKILREVLLTIYWDEEEVPAVCVPLGDFFGSSPGYNLFKTLPVGMTEKRLYSNWFMPYSKGVKVELINEGTENIPLIFTYKIEELEKDQAEDYLRFHAKWHNGDFQQLNQHEFTEDGQRWPDWPLLLTEGTGRFCGVHMHILDTWASPKEESQQWWYGQDNQKTIDWWWGEGDEKFFVDGEKFPSTFGTGSEDYIGYAWAAEPPFALFDSPYAAQSLMPVDGNGHTSVLRVQICDNVPFFTSFEGFIEKYKADTWDESNQCIYEVTPFWYQEKGRNDRYQRMPKEIYTKNIE
;
A
#
# COMPACT_ATOMS: atom_id res chain seq x y z
N MET A 1 5.51 -26.71 -15.11
CA MET A 1 4.45 -25.93 -14.45
C MET A 1 4.22 -26.45 -13.05
N SER A 2 4.14 -25.58 -12.06
CA SER A 2 3.78 -25.93 -10.68
C SER A 2 2.26 -25.86 -10.53
N SER A 3 1.63 -26.89 -9.98
CA SER A 3 0.20 -26.83 -9.65
C SER A 3 -0.01 -26.20 -8.29
N ARG A 4 -0.97 -25.27 -8.18
CA ARG A 4 -1.42 -24.71 -6.90
C ARG A 4 -2.76 -25.29 -6.51
N SER A 5 -2.88 -25.71 -5.27
CA SER A 5 -4.15 -26.00 -4.63
C SER A 5 -4.92 -24.72 -4.28
N LEU A 6 -6.23 -24.85 -4.07
CA LEU A 6 -7.09 -23.78 -3.57
C LEU A 6 -6.57 -23.20 -2.25
N LYS A 7 -6.09 -24.07 -1.34
CA LYS A 7 -5.54 -23.64 -0.05
C LYS A 7 -4.28 -22.78 -0.23
N GLU A 8 -3.34 -23.22 -1.08
CA GLU A 8 -2.13 -22.45 -1.35
C GLU A 8 -2.45 -21.09 -2.00
N LEU A 9 -3.49 -21.00 -2.83
CA LEU A 9 -3.95 -19.71 -3.37
C LEU A 9 -4.48 -18.79 -2.26
N ILE A 10 -5.32 -19.30 -1.36
CA ILE A 10 -5.92 -18.53 -0.26
C ILE A 10 -4.86 -18.12 0.78
N ASP A 11 -3.93 -19.02 1.12
CA ASP A 11 -2.86 -18.75 2.09
C ASP A 11 -1.99 -17.54 1.68
N ARG A 12 -1.90 -17.24 0.38
CA ARG A 12 -1.16 -16.07 -0.14
C ARG A 12 -1.70 -14.73 0.33
N LEU A 13 -2.95 -14.66 0.79
CA LEU A 13 -3.53 -13.46 1.39
C LEU A 13 -2.75 -13.01 2.64
N VAL A 14 -2.07 -13.93 3.33
CA VAL A 14 -1.33 -13.64 4.57
C VAL A 14 0.14 -14.07 4.54
N ASP A 15 0.63 -14.59 3.41
CA ASP A 15 1.98 -15.12 3.30
C ASP A 15 3.04 -14.01 3.15
N MET A 16 3.48 -13.49 4.30
CA MET A 16 4.55 -12.50 4.40
C MET A 16 5.91 -13.05 3.93
N ARG A 17 6.17 -14.34 4.13
CA ARG A 17 7.47 -14.95 3.77
C ARG A 17 7.67 -14.93 2.26
N ARG A 18 6.60 -15.19 1.51
CA ARG A 18 6.65 -15.19 0.05
C ARG A 18 7.18 -13.87 -0.53
N LEU A 19 6.97 -12.74 0.13
CA LEU A 19 7.46 -11.44 -0.33
C LEU A 19 8.98 -11.36 -0.40
N ALA A 20 9.71 -12.18 0.37
CA ALA A 20 11.15 -12.27 0.28
C ALA A 20 11.62 -13.19 -0.87
N ASN A 21 10.75 -13.97 -1.51
CA ASN A 21 11.15 -14.77 -2.67
C ASN A 21 11.39 -13.89 -3.88
N LYS A 22 12.48 -14.17 -4.60
CA LYS A 22 12.73 -13.57 -5.93
C LYS A 22 11.51 -13.81 -6.83
N PRO A 23 11.07 -12.81 -7.61
CA PRO A 23 10.10 -13.00 -8.68
C PRO A 23 10.48 -14.17 -9.60
N LYS A 24 9.51 -15.02 -9.92
CA LYS A 24 9.71 -16.09 -10.91
C LYS A 24 9.73 -15.48 -12.30
N ALA A 25 10.55 -16.00 -13.21
CA ALA A 25 10.64 -15.48 -14.58
C ALA A 25 9.26 -15.26 -15.22
N GLY A 26 9.02 -14.05 -15.72
CA GLY A 26 7.76 -13.66 -16.35
C GLY A 26 6.59 -13.36 -15.39
N GLU A 27 6.79 -13.43 -14.07
CA GLU A 27 5.83 -12.92 -13.09
C GLU A 27 5.60 -11.43 -13.32
N LYS A 28 4.34 -10.99 -13.36
CA LYS A 28 3.96 -9.58 -13.56
C LYS A 28 2.83 -9.20 -12.61
N ALA A 29 2.68 -7.91 -12.34
CA ALA A 29 1.50 -7.36 -11.69
C ALA A 29 1.10 -6.05 -12.38
N GLY A 30 -0.11 -5.58 -12.09
CA GLY A 30 -0.64 -4.32 -12.61
C GLY A 30 -2.04 -4.05 -12.09
N THR A 31 -2.64 -2.97 -12.58
CA THR A 31 -4.02 -2.59 -12.26
C THR A 31 -4.73 -2.13 -13.52
N PHE A 32 -5.93 -2.67 -13.77
CA PHE A 32 -6.89 -2.04 -14.66
C PHE A 32 -7.79 -1.13 -13.84
N SER A 33 -7.94 0.13 -14.26
CA SER A 33 -8.81 1.08 -13.59
C SER A 33 -9.64 1.90 -14.57
N SER A 34 -10.55 2.70 -14.01
CA SER A 34 -11.33 3.69 -14.74
C SER A 34 -10.59 5.00 -15.03
N TYR A 35 -9.25 5.06 -14.88
CA TYR A 35 -8.45 6.26 -15.12
C TYR A 35 -8.81 6.99 -16.42
N ASP A 36 -8.57 8.30 -16.44
CA ASP A 36 -8.84 9.17 -17.57
C ASP A 36 -7.97 8.80 -18.78
N ARG A 37 -8.62 8.26 -19.80
CA ARG A 37 -7.96 7.77 -21.03
C ARG A 37 -7.38 8.89 -21.90
N ARG A 38 -7.55 10.17 -21.54
CA ARG A 38 -6.80 11.28 -22.13
C ARG A 38 -5.32 11.22 -21.76
N SER A 39 -4.98 10.66 -20.60
CA SER A 39 -3.62 10.35 -20.17
C SER A 39 -3.08 9.14 -20.93
N TYR A 40 -2.16 9.35 -21.88
CA TYR A 40 -1.49 8.25 -22.59
C TYR A 40 -0.08 8.61 -23.05
N TYR A 41 0.71 7.59 -23.39
CA TYR A 41 2.01 7.75 -24.03
C TYR A 41 1.87 7.67 -25.56
N ASP A 42 2.26 8.73 -26.28
CA ASP A 42 2.28 8.76 -27.74
C ASP A 42 3.64 8.21 -28.24
N ASP A 43 3.67 6.95 -28.65
CA ASP A 43 4.89 6.31 -29.17
C ASP A 43 5.49 6.98 -30.42
N GLN A 44 4.68 7.67 -31.23
CA GLN A 44 5.19 8.34 -32.43
C GLN A 44 5.89 9.65 -32.08
N LYS A 45 5.35 10.38 -31.10
CA LYS A 45 5.92 11.64 -30.60
C LYS A 45 6.89 11.45 -29.44
N MET A 46 6.99 10.22 -28.91
CA MET A 46 7.81 9.85 -27.77
C MET A 46 7.57 10.74 -26.54
N ARG A 47 6.29 11.03 -26.23
CA ARG A 47 5.91 11.93 -25.14
C ARG A 47 4.60 11.50 -24.48
N TYR A 48 4.43 11.90 -23.22
CA TYR A 48 3.16 11.81 -22.52
C TYR A 48 2.20 12.90 -23.00
N VAL A 49 0.91 12.56 -23.06
CA VAL A 49 -0.17 13.43 -23.55
C VAL A 49 -1.24 13.52 -22.47
N ASP A 50 -1.65 14.76 -22.17
CA ASP A 50 -2.65 15.10 -21.14
C ASP A 50 -2.42 14.35 -19.82
N TRP A 51 -1.15 14.27 -19.39
CA TRP A 51 -0.70 13.37 -18.32
C TRP A 51 -1.34 13.63 -16.94
N ALA A 52 -1.89 14.84 -16.77
CA ALA A 52 -2.55 15.34 -15.57
C ALA A 52 -4.09 15.29 -15.69
N ALA A 53 -4.62 14.47 -16.60
CA ALA A 53 -6.06 14.32 -16.77
C ALA A 53 -6.63 13.49 -15.59
N ASN A 54 -7.77 13.94 -15.05
CA ASN A 54 -8.29 13.50 -13.74
C ASN A 54 -9.83 13.27 -13.78
N ASP A 55 -10.40 12.89 -14.94
CA ASP A 55 -11.82 12.49 -15.08
C ASP A 55 -11.93 10.95 -15.03
N ASP A 56 -11.62 10.39 -13.86
CA ASP A 56 -11.33 8.96 -13.66
C ASP A 56 -12.55 8.06 -13.43
N ASN A 57 -13.76 8.58 -13.68
CA ASN A 57 -15.02 7.93 -13.31
C ASN A 57 -15.49 6.85 -14.28
N ALA A 58 -15.11 6.92 -15.57
CA ALA A 58 -15.74 6.16 -16.65
C ALA A 58 -14.77 5.49 -17.63
N GLY A 59 -13.46 5.48 -17.36
CA GLY A 59 -12.47 4.84 -18.23
C GLY A 59 -12.74 3.34 -18.43
N PHE A 60 -12.68 2.89 -19.69
CA PHE A 60 -12.72 1.48 -20.06
C PHE A 60 -11.83 1.26 -21.29
N ILE A 61 -11.44 0.01 -21.56
CA ILE A 61 -10.55 -0.34 -22.67
C ILE A 61 -11.23 -0.04 -24.02
N ARG A 62 -12.48 -0.52 -24.15
CA ARG A 62 -13.34 -0.31 -25.33
C ARG A 62 -14.79 -0.66 -25.02
N LYS A 63 -15.69 -0.30 -25.92
CA LYS A 63 -17.11 -0.71 -25.87
C LYS A 63 -17.38 -1.85 -26.84
N GLU A 64 -18.08 -2.88 -26.39
CA GLU A 64 -18.55 -4.03 -27.18
C GLU A 64 -20.07 -4.10 -27.10
N GLY A 65 -20.77 -3.64 -28.14
CA GLY A 65 -22.23 -3.54 -28.13
C GLY A 65 -22.74 -2.59 -27.03
N THR A 66 -23.42 -3.14 -26.02
CA THR A 66 -23.93 -2.39 -24.86
C THR A 66 -23.02 -2.46 -23.63
N GLU A 67 -21.92 -3.21 -23.70
CA GLU A 67 -21.04 -3.45 -22.56
C GLU A 67 -19.71 -2.70 -22.70
N ASN A 68 -19.14 -2.31 -21.57
CA ASN A 68 -17.83 -1.68 -21.47
C ASN A 68 -16.80 -2.72 -21.00
N VAL A 69 -15.73 -2.92 -21.77
CA VAL A 69 -14.64 -3.85 -21.41
C VAL A 69 -13.71 -3.15 -20.42
N ALA A 70 -13.70 -3.61 -19.17
CA ALA A 70 -12.90 -3.04 -18.08
C ALA A 70 -11.54 -3.74 -17.92
N VAL A 71 -11.52 -5.07 -18.10
CA VAL A 71 -10.31 -5.89 -17.98
C VAL A 71 -10.20 -6.80 -19.19
N GLU A 72 -8.99 -6.92 -19.74
CA GLU A 72 -8.63 -7.94 -20.72
C GLU A 72 -7.18 -8.35 -20.51
N LEU A 73 -6.97 -9.62 -20.15
CA LEU A 73 -5.65 -10.18 -19.83
C LEU A 73 -5.48 -11.57 -20.42
N GLU A 74 -4.23 -11.87 -20.80
CA GLU A 74 -3.80 -13.19 -21.26
C GLU A 74 -2.75 -13.79 -20.30
N GLY A 75 -2.72 -15.12 -20.27
CA GLY A 75 -1.86 -15.93 -19.41
C GLY A 75 -2.54 -16.34 -18.10
N PRO A 76 -1.96 -17.31 -17.38
CA PRO A 76 -2.42 -17.70 -16.04
C PRO A 76 -2.21 -16.56 -15.05
N GLY A 77 -3.23 -16.24 -14.27
CA GLY A 77 -3.21 -15.10 -13.36
C GLY A 77 -4.30 -15.10 -12.32
N VAL A 78 -4.25 -14.11 -11.44
CA VAL A 78 -5.22 -13.89 -10.36
C VAL A 78 -5.51 -12.40 -10.26
N ILE A 79 -6.79 -12.02 -10.30
CA ILE A 79 -7.21 -10.72 -9.76
C ILE A 79 -7.26 -10.86 -8.25
N TRP A 80 -6.45 -10.08 -7.54
CA TRP A 80 -6.33 -10.15 -6.08
C TRP A 80 -7.20 -9.14 -5.37
N ARG A 81 -7.34 -7.95 -5.93
CA ARG A 81 -8.10 -6.85 -5.35
C ARG A 81 -9.05 -6.29 -6.40
N VAL A 82 -10.31 -6.15 -6.01
CA VAL A 82 -11.32 -5.36 -6.71
C VAL A 82 -11.72 -4.23 -5.79
N TRP A 83 -11.75 -3.00 -6.32
CA TRP A 83 -12.19 -1.82 -5.58
C TRP A 83 -13.15 -0.97 -6.41
N SER A 84 -14.08 -0.27 -5.76
CA SER A 84 -14.92 0.76 -6.39
C SER A 84 -15.44 1.77 -5.37
N ALA A 85 -15.48 3.05 -5.75
CA ALA A 85 -16.10 4.11 -4.96
C ALA A 85 -17.64 4.05 -4.98
N LYS A 86 -18.24 3.61 -6.09
CA LYS A 86 -19.69 3.63 -6.28
C LYS A 86 -20.20 2.48 -7.16
N PRO A 87 -20.08 1.21 -6.72
CA PRO A 87 -20.64 0.10 -7.47
C PRO A 87 -22.19 0.12 -7.40
N GLN A 88 -22.86 -0.19 -8.52
CA GLN A 88 -24.31 -0.11 -8.69
C GLN A 88 -24.91 -1.44 -9.23
N GLN A 89 -26.12 -1.40 -9.82
CA GLN A 89 -26.89 -2.60 -10.16
C GLN A 89 -26.53 -3.21 -11.53
N GLY A 90 -25.81 -2.47 -12.36
CA GLY A 90 -25.23 -2.98 -13.59
C GLY A 90 -24.33 -4.16 -13.31
N LYS A 91 -24.36 -5.12 -14.24
CA LYS A 91 -23.69 -6.40 -14.11
C LYS A 91 -22.19 -6.25 -14.36
N MET A 92 -21.41 -6.90 -13.51
CA MET A 92 -20.06 -7.34 -13.82
C MET A 92 -20.16 -8.74 -14.43
N ASN A 93 -19.75 -8.89 -15.69
CA ASN A 93 -19.66 -10.18 -16.36
C ASN A 93 -18.20 -10.59 -16.47
N VAL A 94 -17.88 -11.83 -16.11
CA VAL A 94 -16.54 -12.38 -16.17
C VAL A 94 -16.52 -13.58 -17.10
N TYR A 95 -15.64 -13.51 -18.09
CA TYR A 95 -15.40 -14.54 -19.09
C TYR A 95 -14.01 -15.11 -18.82
N PHE A 96 -13.92 -16.41 -18.60
CA PHE A 96 -12.66 -17.08 -18.34
C PHE A 96 -12.19 -17.80 -19.60
N ASP A 97 -10.88 -17.79 -19.84
CA ASP A 97 -10.19 -18.68 -20.79
C ASP A 97 -10.79 -18.74 -22.22
N GLY A 98 -11.33 -17.61 -22.68
CA GLY A 98 -11.91 -17.45 -24.02
C GLY A 98 -13.36 -17.93 -24.16
N GLU A 99 -14.09 -18.09 -23.06
CA GLU A 99 -15.52 -18.39 -23.07
C GLU A 99 -16.34 -17.36 -23.88
N GLU A 100 -17.32 -17.84 -24.65
CA GLU A 100 -18.26 -17.00 -25.42
C GLU A 100 -19.32 -16.35 -24.51
N GLU A 101 -19.69 -17.04 -23.43
CA GLU A 101 -20.70 -16.62 -22.46
C GLU A 101 -20.05 -16.44 -21.08
N ALA A 102 -20.49 -15.44 -20.32
CA ALA A 102 -19.92 -15.17 -19.01
C ALA A 102 -20.25 -16.30 -18.01
N SER A 103 -19.21 -16.95 -17.48
CA SER A 103 -19.35 -17.99 -16.44
C SER A 103 -19.57 -17.42 -15.04
N TYR A 104 -19.39 -16.11 -14.84
CA TYR A 104 -19.81 -15.41 -13.63
C TYR A 104 -20.41 -14.05 -13.97
N THR A 105 -21.67 -13.86 -13.59
CA THR A 105 -22.40 -12.59 -13.80
C THR A 105 -23.14 -12.22 -12.51
N ARG A 106 -22.96 -10.97 -12.06
CA ARG A 106 -23.65 -10.43 -10.88
C ARG A 106 -23.70 -8.91 -10.95
N PRO A 107 -24.72 -8.24 -10.38
CA PRO A 107 -24.65 -6.80 -10.13
C PRO A 107 -23.33 -6.44 -9.44
N PHE A 108 -22.64 -5.40 -9.90
CA PHE A 108 -21.31 -5.06 -9.42
C PHE A 108 -21.33 -4.75 -7.91
N LYS A 109 -22.36 -4.06 -7.43
CA LYS A 109 -22.57 -3.86 -5.99
C LYS A 109 -22.71 -5.18 -5.21
N GLN A 110 -23.46 -6.13 -5.76
CA GLN A 110 -23.69 -7.41 -5.09
C GLN A 110 -22.42 -8.29 -5.08
N PHE A 111 -21.44 -8.07 -5.97
CA PHE A 111 -20.14 -8.74 -5.84
C PHE A 111 -19.47 -8.45 -4.48
N PHE A 112 -19.58 -7.23 -3.96
CA PHE A 112 -19.00 -6.84 -2.67
C PHE A 112 -19.84 -7.29 -1.46
N GLU A 113 -21.16 -7.39 -1.61
CA GLU A 113 -22.08 -7.68 -0.51
C GLU A 113 -22.40 -9.18 -0.40
N GLN A 114 -22.49 -9.86 -1.54
CA GLN A 114 -22.91 -11.26 -1.65
C GLN A 114 -22.34 -11.89 -2.93
N PRO A 115 -21.06 -12.30 -2.93
CA PRO A 115 -20.38 -12.80 -4.13
C PRO A 115 -20.94 -14.13 -4.66
N THR A 116 -21.73 -14.86 -3.86
CA THR A 116 -22.35 -16.14 -4.24
C THR A 116 -23.77 -16.27 -3.69
N GLU A 117 -24.62 -17.06 -4.36
CA GLU A 117 -25.98 -17.39 -3.87
C GLU A 117 -25.97 -18.24 -2.58
N ASN A 118 -24.84 -18.88 -2.26
CA ASN A 118 -24.75 -19.91 -1.23
C ASN A 118 -24.44 -19.38 0.18
N VAL A 119 -24.24 -18.07 0.36
CA VAL A 119 -23.86 -17.48 1.65
C VAL A 119 -24.96 -16.54 2.16
N SER A 120 -25.47 -16.84 3.35
CA SER A 120 -26.30 -15.96 4.17
C SER A 120 -25.86 -16.05 5.64
N PRO A 121 -25.53 -14.93 6.33
CA PRO A 121 -25.50 -13.56 5.82
C PRO A 121 -24.11 -13.12 5.26
N ALA A 122 -24.19 -12.43 4.11
CA ALA A 122 -23.30 -11.48 3.44
C ALA A 122 -21.82 -11.32 3.86
N GLY A 123 -20.92 -11.58 2.90
CA GLY A 123 -19.53 -11.07 2.87
C GLY A 123 -18.55 -11.63 3.90
N PHE A 124 -17.27 -11.36 3.66
CA PHE A 124 -16.16 -11.64 4.58
C PHE A 124 -15.60 -10.29 5.04
N PRO A 125 -15.93 -9.77 6.23
CA PRO A 125 -15.65 -8.37 6.58
C PRO A 125 -14.18 -7.93 6.52
N SER A 126 -13.23 -8.83 6.78
CA SER A 126 -11.80 -8.54 6.72
C SER A 126 -11.24 -8.66 5.31
N LEU A 127 -11.83 -9.53 4.47
CA LEU A 127 -11.48 -9.68 3.05
C LEU A 127 -12.20 -8.68 2.15
N MET A 128 -13.41 -8.27 2.53
CA MET A 128 -14.32 -7.46 1.73
C MET A 128 -14.83 -6.25 2.52
N PRO A 129 -13.94 -5.41 3.09
CA PRO A 129 -14.36 -4.28 3.89
C PRO A 129 -14.93 -3.16 3.01
N LYS A 130 -15.81 -2.34 3.62
CA LYS A 130 -16.11 -1.00 3.13
C LYS A 130 -15.32 0.01 3.96
N LEU A 131 -14.26 0.58 3.40
CA LEU A 131 -13.35 1.50 4.10
C LEU A 131 -13.76 2.94 3.75
N SER A 132 -14.34 3.67 4.70
CA SER A 132 -14.79 5.06 4.52
C SER A 132 -15.35 5.37 3.12
N GLY A 133 -16.41 4.64 2.72
CA GLY A 133 -17.06 4.80 1.41
C GLY A 133 -16.60 3.80 0.34
N GLY A 134 -15.30 3.46 0.30
CA GLY A 134 -14.73 2.58 -0.72
C GLY A 134 -15.07 1.11 -0.51
N TYR A 135 -15.60 0.45 -1.53
CA TYR A 135 -15.89 -0.99 -1.51
C TYR A 135 -14.63 -1.74 -1.95
N THR A 136 -14.07 -2.58 -1.08
CA THR A 136 -12.88 -3.38 -1.39
C THR A 136 -13.22 -4.87 -1.31
N SER A 137 -12.62 -5.68 -2.16
CA SER A 137 -12.68 -7.14 -2.11
C SER A 137 -11.31 -7.74 -2.42
N PHE A 138 -10.82 -8.58 -1.51
CA PHE A 138 -9.64 -9.44 -1.68
C PHE A 138 -10.03 -10.90 -1.98
N LEU A 139 -11.23 -11.12 -2.53
CA LEU A 139 -11.66 -12.42 -3.02
C LEU A 139 -10.84 -12.77 -4.29
N PRO A 140 -9.99 -13.82 -4.28
CA PRO A 140 -9.17 -14.14 -5.45
C PRO A 140 -10.01 -14.58 -6.64
N ILE A 141 -9.73 -14.03 -7.83
CA ILE A 141 -10.35 -14.43 -9.11
C ILE A 141 -9.26 -15.01 -10.02
N PRO A 142 -8.94 -16.32 -9.91
CA PRO A 142 -7.95 -16.98 -10.74
C PRO A 142 -8.48 -17.30 -12.15
N PHE A 143 -7.57 -17.31 -13.13
CA PHE A 143 -7.80 -17.68 -14.53
C PHE A 143 -6.54 -18.34 -15.11
N GLU A 144 -6.68 -19.28 -16.06
CA GLU A 144 -5.56 -20.13 -16.50
C GLU A 144 -4.97 -19.66 -17.85
N LYS A 145 -5.79 -19.11 -18.74
CA LYS A 145 -5.40 -18.69 -20.09
C LYS A 145 -5.73 -17.23 -20.35
N SER A 146 -6.88 -16.76 -19.91
CA SER A 146 -7.29 -15.36 -20.08
C SER A 146 -8.45 -14.99 -19.18
N ILE A 147 -8.65 -13.70 -18.97
CA ILE A 147 -9.84 -13.16 -18.33
C ILE A 147 -10.29 -11.90 -19.08
N LYS A 148 -11.60 -11.80 -19.31
CA LYS A 148 -12.26 -10.56 -19.73
C LYS A 148 -13.33 -10.20 -18.72
N ILE A 149 -13.35 -8.95 -18.27
CA ILE A 149 -14.40 -8.42 -17.40
C ILE A 149 -15.09 -7.27 -18.12
N THR A 150 -16.41 -7.36 -18.22
CA THR A 150 -17.25 -6.31 -18.80
C THR A 150 -18.25 -5.78 -17.79
N PHE A 151 -18.65 -4.54 -17.99
CA PHE A 151 -19.73 -3.89 -17.26
C PHE A 151 -20.91 -3.59 -18.18
N SER A 152 -22.12 -3.91 -17.71
CA SER A 152 -23.34 -3.41 -18.36
C SER A 152 -23.59 -1.95 -18.00
N GLU A 153 -24.61 -1.35 -18.62
CA GLU A 153 -25.18 -0.08 -18.15
C GLU A 153 -25.53 -0.16 -16.65
N ASP A 154 -25.47 0.99 -15.97
CA ASP A 154 -25.74 1.16 -14.53
C ASP A 154 -24.73 0.47 -13.59
N TRP A 155 -23.50 0.18 -14.05
CA TRP A 155 -22.49 -0.51 -13.23
C TRP A 155 -21.95 0.34 -12.07
N GLY A 156 -21.87 1.66 -12.22
CA GLY A 156 -21.32 2.55 -11.20
C GLY A 156 -20.32 3.57 -11.72
N GLU A 157 -19.47 4.03 -10.82
CA GLU A 157 -18.34 4.94 -11.06
C GLU A 157 -17.12 4.46 -10.27
N TYR A 158 -15.94 4.67 -10.85
CA TYR A 158 -14.62 4.30 -10.33
C TYR A 158 -14.43 2.80 -10.09
N TYR A 159 -13.39 2.19 -10.65
CA TYR A 159 -13.03 0.81 -10.33
C TYR A 159 -11.53 0.58 -10.43
N HIS A 160 -11.02 -0.36 -9.62
CA HIS A 160 -9.69 -0.98 -9.79
C HIS A 160 -9.81 -2.50 -9.81
N PHE A 161 -9.05 -3.16 -10.69
CA PHE A 161 -8.78 -4.59 -10.70
C PHE A 161 -7.27 -4.82 -10.66
N THR A 162 -6.72 -5.07 -9.48
CA THR A 162 -5.29 -5.34 -9.29
C THR A 162 -5.01 -6.83 -9.48
N TYR A 163 -4.05 -7.15 -10.33
CA TYR A 163 -3.79 -8.51 -10.78
C TYR A 163 -2.32 -8.92 -10.67
N SER A 164 -2.08 -10.22 -10.78
CA SER A 164 -0.76 -10.76 -11.06
C SER A 164 -0.83 -11.92 -12.05
N LEU A 165 0.19 -12.06 -12.90
CA LEU A 165 0.36 -13.15 -13.87
C LEU A 165 1.49 -14.08 -13.44
N TYR A 166 1.31 -15.38 -13.66
CA TYR A 166 2.22 -16.45 -13.24
C TYR A 166 2.45 -17.47 -14.37
N PRO A 167 3.27 -17.16 -15.39
CA PRO A 167 3.34 -17.93 -16.64
C PRO A 167 3.58 -19.45 -16.50
N ASP A 168 4.20 -19.90 -15.41
CA ASP A 168 4.58 -21.30 -15.18
C ASP A 168 3.74 -22.01 -14.10
N GLU A 169 2.53 -21.51 -13.79
CA GLU A 169 1.70 -22.02 -12.70
C GLU A 169 0.30 -22.40 -13.16
N ILE A 170 -0.18 -23.55 -12.68
CA ILE A 170 -1.55 -24.03 -12.88
C ILE A 170 -2.35 -23.60 -11.66
N LEU A 171 -3.43 -22.86 -11.88
CA LEU A 171 -4.24 -22.26 -10.83
C LEU A 171 -5.55 -23.03 -10.62
N PRO A 172 -6.12 -23.01 -9.40
CA PRO A 172 -7.49 -23.48 -9.20
C PRO A 172 -8.45 -22.56 -9.96
N SER A 173 -9.60 -23.08 -10.35
CA SER A 173 -10.65 -22.28 -11.00
C SER A 173 -11.33 -21.32 -10.03
N PHE A 174 -11.91 -20.23 -10.53
CA PHE A 174 -12.70 -19.32 -9.70
C PHE A 174 -13.91 -20.04 -9.07
N GLN A 175 -14.48 -21.02 -9.77
CA GLN A 175 -15.60 -21.84 -9.31
C GLN A 175 -15.21 -22.70 -8.10
N GLU A 176 -13.95 -23.12 -7.98
CA GLU A 176 -13.45 -23.75 -6.76
C GLU A 176 -13.36 -22.74 -5.60
N VAL A 177 -12.92 -21.50 -5.87
CA VAL A 177 -12.87 -20.42 -4.85
C VAL A 177 -14.25 -20.12 -4.28
N ILE A 178 -15.27 -20.01 -5.14
CA ILE A 178 -16.66 -19.73 -4.72
C ILE A 178 -17.49 -20.99 -4.39
N SER A 179 -16.87 -22.16 -4.39
CA SER A 179 -17.49 -23.41 -3.95
C SER A 179 -17.74 -23.40 -2.44
N LYS A 180 -18.56 -24.34 -1.94
CA LYS A 180 -18.75 -24.50 -0.48
C LYS A 180 -17.43 -24.69 0.27
N GLU A 181 -16.50 -25.45 -0.30
CA GLU A 181 -15.20 -25.71 0.33
C GLU A 181 -14.33 -24.45 0.32
N GLY A 182 -14.25 -23.75 -0.82
CA GLY A 182 -13.51 -22.49 -0.93
C GLY A 182 -14.05 -21.42 0.01
N LEU A 183 -15.37 -21.31 0.14
CA LEU A 183 -16.01 -20.38 1.09
C LEU A 183 -15.71 -20.72 2.55
N ILE A 184 -15.55 -22.00 2.91
CA ILE A 184 -15.10 -22.39 4.27
C ILE A 184 -13.66 -21.94 4.50
N GLN A 185 -12.77 -22.16 3.54
CA GLN A 185 -11.37 -21.74 3.64
C GLN A 185 -11.23 -20.21 3.70
N LEU A 186 -12.04 -19.47 2.92
CA LEU A 186 -12.11 -18.01 2.99
C LEU A 186 -12.67 -17.52 4.32
N ALA A 187 -13.64 -18.22 4.93
CA ALA A 187 -14.14 -17.88 6.26
C ALA A 187 -13.06 -18.08 7.34
N GLU A 188 -12.26 -19.14 7.24
CA GLU A 188 -11.12 -19.36 8.14
C GLU A 188 -10.06 -18.27 7.96
N MET A 189 -9.76 -17.90 6.71
CA MET A 189 -8.85 -16.82 6.39
C MET A 189 -9.34 -15.46 6.93
N ASP A 190 -10.61 -15.13 6.74
CA ASP A 190 -11.22 -13.90 7.25
C ASP A 190 -11.08 -13.79 8.78
N ARG A 191 -11.25 -14.90 9.50
CA ARG A 191 -11.03 -14.95 10.97
C ARG A 191 -9.58 -14.74 11.36
N ALA A 192 -8.63 -15.27 10.58
CA ALA A 192 -7.21 -15.02 10.80
C ALA A 192 -6.88 -13.53 10.60
N LEU A 193 -7.43 -12.92 9.55
CA LEU A 193 -7.30 -11.50 9.23
C LEU A 193 -7.97 -10.57 10.26
N TYR A 194 -9.09 -11.00 10.84
CA TYR A 194 -9.72 -10.30 11.96
C TYR A 194 -8.78 -10.20 13.17
N SER A 195 -8.01 -11.26 13.42
CA SER A 195 -7.06 -11.36 14.54
C SER A 195 -5.67 -10.78 14.21
N ARG A 196 -5.55 -9.97 13.14
CA ARG A 196 -4.30 -9.30 12.74
C ARG A 196 -3.68 -8.51 13.89
N GLY A 197 -2.35 -8.39 13.86
CA GLY A 197 -1.57 -7.69 14.88
C GLY A 197 -1.44 -8.39 16.23
N ASP A 198 -2.34 -9.32 16.57
CA ASP A 198 -2.39 -9.99 17.88
C ASP A 198 -1.46 -11.22 17.96
N ARG A 199 -0.39 -11.26 17.16
CA ARG A 199 0.70 -12.24 17.31
C ARG A 199 1.49 -11.91 18.58
N TYR A 200 0.99 -12.36 19.73
CA TYR A 200 1.77 -12.35 20.96
C TYR A 200 2.77 -13.50 20.92
N GLU A 201 3.99 -13.21 20.46
CA GLU A 201 5.05 -14.20 20.35
C GLU A 201 5.60 -14.53 21.75
N LYS A 202 5.11 -15.62 22.35
CA LYS A 202 5.58 -16.13 23.65
C LYS A 202 7.08 -16.46 23.67
N GLU A 203 7.66 -16.69 22.50
CA GLU A 203 9.07 -17.04 22.30
C GLU A 203 9.95 -15.84 21.96
N ALA A 204 9.40 -14.62 21.90
CA ALA A 204 10.18 -13.44 21.59
C ALA A 204 11.09 -13.03 22.75
N ILE A 205 12.27 -12.53 22.40
CA ILE A 205 13.26 -11.99 23.34
C ILE A 205 12.90 -10.54 23.59
N SER A 206 12.93 -10.10 24.85
CA SER A 206 12.67 -8.70 25.22
C SER A 206 13.84 -8.12 26.01
N GLU A 207 14.21 -6.89 25.68
CA GLU A 207 15.21 -6.10 26.36
C GLU A 207 14.60 -4.77 26.77
N SER A 208 14.85 -4.35 28.02
CA SER A 208 14.41 -3.06 28.53
C SER A 208 15.63 -2.19 28.79
N PHE A 209 15.60 -0.97 28.26
CA PHE A 209 16.67 0.01 28.39
C PHE A 209 16.09 1.42 28.32
N VAL A 210 16.93 2.40 28.62
CA VAL A 210 16.64 3.82 28.38
C VAL A 210 17.44 4.23 27.16
N LEU A 211 16.74 4.65 26.11
CA LEU A 211 17.36 5.23 24.93
C LEU A 211 17.71 6.70 25.26
N ASP A 212 18.98 6.95 25.56
CA ASP A 212 19.54 8.28 25.76
C ASP A 212 19.94 8.89 24.40
N LYS A 213 20.71 9.98 24.38
CA LYS A 213 21.06 10.75 23.15
C LYS A 213 22.14 10.07 22.30
N GLU A 214 22.15 8.74 22.26
CA GLU A 214 23.14 7.95 21.54
C GLU A 214 22.47 6.88 20.66
N THR A 215 23.31 6.18 19.90
CA THR A 215 22.89 4.99 19.14
C THR A 215 22.90 3.79 20.06
N HIS A 216 21.78 3.09 20.15
CA HIS A 216 21.65 1.84 20.89
C HIS A 216 21.48 0.67 19.94
N CYS A 217 22.44 -0.26 19.93
CA CYS A 217 22.35 -1.49 19.14
C CYS A 217 21.52 -2.54 19.91
N VAL A 218 20.30 -2.81 19.44
CA VAL A 218 19.37 -3.77 20.07
C VAL A 218 19.57 -5.21 19.56
N LEU A 219 20.23 -5.36 18.42
CA LEU A 219 20.50 -6.67 17.82
C LEU A 219 21.77 -6.60 16.97
N ASP A 220 22.74 -7.48 17.22
CA ASP A 220 23.90 -7.72 16.34
C ASP A 220 24.17 -9.22 16.27
N LYS A 221 23.81 -9.82 15.14
CA LYS A 221 23.95 -11.25 14.86
C LYS A 221 24.82 -11.46 13.63
N LYS A 222 25.50 -12.61 13.56
CA LYS A 222 26.39 -12.97 12.44
C LYS A 222 25.94 -14.22 11.67
N GLU A 223 25.02 -14.98 12.26
CA GLU A 223 24.38 -16.15 11.67
C GLU A 223 23.39 -15.78 10.55
N SER A 224 22.86 -16.80 9.87
CA SER A 224 21.71 -16.66 8.97
C SER A 224 20.39 -16.84 9.72
N GLY A 225 19.37 -16.09 9.33
CA GLY A 225 18.07 -16.15 9.96
C GLY A 225 17.08 -15.19 9.32
N ALA A 226 15.93 -15.01 9.95
CA ALA A 226 14.98 -13.97 9.61
C ALA A 226 14.45 -13.29 10.87
N LEU A 227 14.46 -11.96 10.88
CA LEU A 227 13.70 -11.18 11.85
C LEU A 227 12.22 -11.26 11.43
N VAL A 228 11.42 -12.01 12.18
CA VAL A 228 10.01 -12.31 11.85
C VAL A 228 9.02 -11.55 12.72
N TYR A 229 9.53 -10.90 13.77
CA TYR A 229 8.77 -10.05 14.65
C TYR A 229 9.68 -9.00 15.28
N MET A 230 9.20 -7.77 15.33
CA MET A 230 9.78 -6.67 16.11
C MET A 230 8.67 -5.90 16.80
N GLY A 231 8.89 -5.48 18.04
CA GLY A 231 7.96 -4.63 18.76
C GLY A 231 8.68 -3.65 19.66
N VAL A 232 8.08 -2.47 19.81
CA VAL A 232 8.57 -1.41 20.69
C VAL A 232 7.43 -1.03 21.61
N GLN A 233 7.67 -1.13 22.91
CA GLN A 233 6.74 -0.68 23.94
C GLN A 233 7.31 0.57 24.62
N LEU A 234 6.50 1.62 24.61
CA LEU A 234 6.76 2.91 25.24
C LEU A 234 5.72 3.14 26.34
N GLU A 235 6.10 3.86 27.39
CA GLU A 235 5.15 4.44 28.34
C GLU A 235 4.42 5.65 27.72
N HIS A 236 3.80 5.45 26.56
CA HIS A 236 3.25 6.51 25.72
C HIS A 236 2.22 7.38 26.44
N GLU A 237 1.40 6.81 27.34
CA GLU A 237 0.43 7.54 28.16
C GLU A 237 1.07 8.53 29.15
N SER A 238 2.35 8.35 29.48
CA SER A 238 3.09 9.21 30.40
C SER A 238 3.66 10.46 29.73
N TYR A 239 3.64 10.54 28.39
CA TYR A 239 4.14 11.68 27.62
C TYR A 239 3.00 12.60 27.16
N PRO A 240 3.17 13.93 27.22
CA PRO A 240 2.29 14.84 26.48
C PRO A 240 2.28 14.51 24.98
N THR A 241 1.14 14.69 24.31
CA THR A 241 0.95 14.34 22.90
C THR A 241 2.05 14.91 21.99
N ASP A 242 2.40 16.19 22.16
CA ASP A 242 3.42 16.83 21.31
C ASP A 242 4.83 16.31 21.57
N VAL A 243 5.12 15.90 22.81
CA VAL A 243 6.39 15.23 23.15
C VAL A 243 6.45 13.85 22.52
N LEU A 244 5.34 13.10 22.54
CA LEU A 244 5.26 11.78 21.93
C LEU A 244 5.38 11.83 20.40
N LYS A 245 4.78 12.83 19.74
CA LYS A 245 4.98 13.11 18.31
C LYS A 245 6.47 13.31 18.00
N LYS A 246 7.17 14.13 18.80
CA LYS A 246 8.61 14.37 18.67
C LYS A 246 9.42 13.09 18.89
N ILE A 247 9.16 12.34 19.96
CA ILE A 247 9.84 11.06 20.23
C ILE A 247 9.73 10.11 19.04
N LEU A 248 8.53 9.88 18.51
CA LEU A 248 8.32 8.94 17.41
C LEU A 248 8.93 9.41 16.09
N ARG A 249 9.18 10.72 15.94
CA ARG A 249 9.85 11.27 14.75
C ARG A 249 11.37 11.38 14.89
N GLU A 250 11.88 11.65 16.09
CA GLU A 250 13.30 11.88 16.38
C GLU A 250 14.06 10.59 16.74
N VAL A 251 13.36 9.50 17.02
CA VAL A 251 13.97 8.17 17.12
C VAL A 251 13.99 7.53 15.74
N LEU A 252 15.17 7.29 15.19
CA LEU A 252 15.34 6.54 13.96
C LEU A 252 15.55 5.06 14.25
N LEU A 253 14.85 4.21 13.51
CA LEU A 253 15.16 2.80 13.37
C LEU A 253 16.11 2.62 12.19
N THR A 254 17.22 1.94 12.42
CA THR A 254 18.10 1.48 11.34
C THR A 254 18.31 -0.03 11.37
N ILE A 255 18.29 -0.64 10.19
CA ILE A 255 18.57 -2.08 10.04
C ILE A 255 19.54 -2.30 8.88
N TYR A 256 20.58 -3.08 9.16
CA TYR A 256 21.63 -3.48 8.23
C TYR A 256 21.56 -4.99 8.05
N TRP A 257 21.64 -5.44 6.80
CA TRP A 257 21.66 -6.86 6.44
C TRP A 257 23.04 -7.25 5.96
N ASP A 258 23.44 -8.51 6.19
CA ASP A 258 24.58 -9.14 5.52
C ASP A 258 25.92 -8.39 5.61
N GLU A 259 26.19 -7.74 6.75
CA GLU A 259 27.39 -6.91 6.98
C GLU A 259 27.51 -5.69 6.06
N GLU A 260 26.41 -5.25 5.44
CA GLU A 260 26.37 -4.04 4.62
C GLU A 260 26.57 -2.77 5.47
N GLU A 261 27.28 -1.80 4.89
CA GLU A 261 27.57 -0.51 5.55
C GLU A 261 26.42 0.49 5.43
N VAL A 262 25.53 0.30 4.45
CA VAL A 262 24.36 1.16 4.22
C VAL A 262 23.14 0.46 4.81
N PRO A 263 22.36 1.14 5.67
CA PRO A 263 21.18 0.51 6.25
C PRO A 263 20.08 0.40 5.19
N ALA A 264 19.52 -0.80 5.04
CA ALA A 264 18.36 -1.08 4.20
C ALA A 264 17.06 -0.52 4.77
N VAL A 265 17.00 -0.38 6.11
CA VAL A 265 15.93 0.36 6.81
C VAL A 265 16.53 1.60 7.44
N CYS A 266 16.02 2.79 7.15
CA CYS A 266 16.37 4.02 7.84
C CYS A 266 15.15 4.95 7.86
N VAL A 267 14.39 4.89 8.95
CA VAL A 267 13.05 5.48 9.03
C VAL A 267 12.79 5.98 10.46
N PRO A 268 12.12 7.13 10.65
CA PRO A 268 11.56 7.48 11.94
C PRO A 268 10.67 6.38 12.51
N LEU A 269 10.69 6.22 13.83
CA LEU A 269 10.07 5.09 14.51
C LEU A 269 8.56 5.01 14.22
N GLY A 270 7.84 6.13 14.32
CA GLY A 270 6.40 6.17 14.03
C GLY A 270 6.07 5.78 12.59
N ASP A 271 6.76 6.40 11.64
CA ASP A 271 6.60 6.21 10.20
C ASP A 271 6.88 4.75 9.78
N PHE A 272 7.90 4.10 10.34
CA PHE A 272 8.17 2.68 10.10
C PHE A 272 7.00 1.78 10.51
N PHE A 273 6.38 2.09 11.65
CA PHE A 273 5.23 1.34 12.16
C PHE A 273 3.90 1.78 11.55
N GLY A 274 3.91 2.69 10.57
CA GLY A 274 2.78 3.02 9.70
C GLY A 274 1.83 4.10 10.24
N SER A 275 2.26 4.92 11.20
CA SER A 275 1.49 6.10 11.59
C SER A 275 2.38 7.28 11.98
N SER A 276 2.04 8.46 11.47
CA SER A 276 2.77 9.69 11.79
C SER A 276 1.89 10.94 11.58
N PRO A 277 2.06 12.00 12.39
CA PRO A 277 2.86 12.05 13.60
C PRO A 277 2.13 11.40 14.79
N GLY A 278 2.90 10.98 15.79
CA GLY A 278 2.37 10.52 17.07
C GLY A 278 1.92 9.05 17.11
N TYR A 279 1.33 8.68 18.23
CA TYR A 279 0.96 7.31 18.55
C TYR A 279 -0.54 7.12 18.32
N ASN A 280 -0.91 6.74 17.10
CA ASN A 280 -2.30 6.58 16.70
C ASN A 280 -2.64 5.10 16.58
N LEU A 281 -3.69 4.64 17.27
CA LEU A 281 -4.00 3.21 17.34
C LEU A 281 -4.57 2.70 16.02
N PHE A 282 -3.99 1.63 15.48
CA PHE A 282 -4.50 0.90 14.32
C PHE A 282 -3.84 -0.48 14.21
N LYS A 283 -4.45 -1.40 13.46
CA LYS A 283 -3.87 -2.71 13.16
C LYS A 283 -3.94 -3.07 11.67
N THR A 284 -2.81 -3.45 11.09
CA THR A 284 -2.73 -4.15 9.79
C THR A 284 -2.07 -5.52 9.96
N LEU A 285 -1.83 -6.26 8.87
CA LEU A 285 -1.05 -7.51 8.93
C LEU A 285 0.41 -7.29 9.32
N PRO A 286 1.20 -6.47 8.57
CA PRO A 286 2.62 -6.33 8.84
C PRO A 286 2.93 -5.35 9.94
N VAL A 287 2.18 -4.25 10.11
CA VAL A 287 2.53 -3.20 11.09
C VAL A 287 1.33 -2.64 11.83
N GLY A 288 1.57 -2.05 13.00
CA GLY A 288 0.53 -1.28 13.69
C GLY A 288 0.97 -0.77 15.04
N MET A 289 0.08 0.04 15.64
CA MET A 289 0.24 0.60 16.97
C MET A 289 -0.98 0.19 17.82
N THR A 290 -0.72 -0.49 18.92
CA THR A 290 -1.74 -0.96 19.87
C THR A 290 -1.55 -0.24 21.20
N GLU A 291 -2.51 -0.36 22.11
CA GLU A 291 -2.36 0.16 23.48
C GLU A 291 -1.11 -0.37 24.21
N LYS A 292 -0.54 -1.49 23.77
CA LYS A 292 0.64 -2.10 24.42
C LYS A 292 1.95 -1.77 23.74
N ARG A 293 1.97 -1.70 22.41
CA ARG A 293 3.20 -1.67 21.62
C ARG A 293 2.94 -1.24 20.18
N LEU A 294 3.98 -0.74 19.55
CA LEU A 294 4.19 -0.76 18.11
C LEU A 294 4.68 -2.15 17.70
N TYR A 295 4.23 -2.70 16.57
CA TYR A 295 4.65 -4.02 16.11
C TYR A 295 4.92 -4.07 14.60
N SER A 296 5.84 -4.95 14.22
CA SER A 296 6.16 -5.33 12.85
C SER A 296 6.25 -6.86 12.74
N ASN A 297 5.52 -7.42 11.77
CA ASN A 297 5.46 -8.84 11.41
C ASN A 297 6.05 -9.11 10.00
N TRP A 298 6.77 -8.13 9.42
CA TRP A 298 7.50 -8.35 8.18
C TRP A 298 8.48 -9.52 8.34
N PHE A 299 8.61 -10.35 7.30
CA PHE A 299 9.60 -11.43 7.26
C PHE A 299 10.90 -10.89 6.68
N MET A 300 11.90 -10.61 7.51
CA MET A 300 13.14 -9.95 7.07
C MET A 300 14.35 -10.91 7.14
N PRO A 301 14.63 -11.68 6.07
CA PRO A 301 15.71 -12.67 6.07
C PRO A 301 17.08 -12.02 5.85
N TYR A 302 18.11 -12.68 6.37
CA TYR A 302 19.52 -12.32 6.25
C TYR A 302 20.39 -13.59 6.29
N SER A 303 21.54 -13.54 5.63
CA SER A 303 22.45 -14.67 5.41
C SER A 303 23.81 -14.56 6.10
N LYS A 304 24.27 -13.34 6.38
CA LYS A 304 25.56 -13.04 7.02
C LYS A 304 25.39 -12.11 8.23
N GLY A 305 24.24 -12.18 8.88
CA GLY A 305 23.94 -11.38 10.05
C GLY A 305 23.00 -10.20 9.81
N VAL A 306 22.56 -9.64 10.92
CA VAL A 306 21.70 -8.47 11.01
C VAL A 306 22.24 -7.56 12.11
N LYS A 307 22.19 -6.25 11.87
CA LYS A 307 22.38 -5.23 12.90
C LYS A 307 21.15 -4.33 12.96
N VAL A 308 20.53 -4.18 14.13
CA VAL A 308 19.40 -3.27 14.36
C VAL A 308 19.82 -2.25 15.40
N GLU A 309 19.65 -0.96 15.08
CA GLU A 309 19.99 0.15 15.96
C GLU A 309 18.82 1.11 16.07
N LEU A 310 18.59 1.62 17.29
CA LEU A 310 17.75 2.79 17.53
C LEU A 310 18.65 3.99 17.79
N ILE A 311 18.40 5.09 17.10
CA ILE A 311 19.16 6.33 17.23
C ILE A 311 18.21 7.39 17.75
N ASN A 312 18.41 7.87 18.97
CA ASN A 312 17.61 8.98 19.51
C ASN A 312 18.34 10.30 19.25
N GLU A 313 17.75 11.09 18.36
CA GLU A 313 18.26 12.42 18.02
C GLU A 313 17.51 13.53 18.75
N GLY A 314 16.56 13.17 19.61
CA GLY A 314 15.78 14.07 20.42
C GLY A 314 16.49 14.49 21.71
N THR A 315 15.76 15.22 22.55
CA THR A 315 16.25 15.67 23.85
C THR A 315 15.85 14.78 25.01
N GLU A 316 14.82 13.95 24.81
CA GLU A 316 14.22 13.11 25.85
C GLU A 316 15.03 11.83 26.05
N ASN A 317 15.10 11.37 27.30
CA ASN A 317 15.52 10.02 27.61
C ASN A 317 14.28 9.12 27.57
N ILE A 318 14.33 8.03 26.81
CA ILE A 318 13.13 7.26 26.46
C ILE A 318 13.27 5.84 27.04
N PRO A 319 12.66 5.55 28.20
CA PRO A 319 12.51 4.17 28.68
C PRO A 319 11.65 3.39 27.69
N LEU A 320 12.16 2.27 27.21
CA LEU A 320 11.42 1.42 26.27
C LEU A 320 11.73 -0.06 26.49
N ILE A 321 10.85 -0.90 25.95
CA ILE A 321 11.07 -2.33 25.82
C ILE A 321 11.10 -2.66 24.33
N PHE A 322 12.22 -3.21 23.87
CA PHE A 322 12.37 -3.72 22.52
C PHE A 322 12.19 -5.24 22.55
N THR A 323 11.30 -5.77 21.71
CA THR A 323 11.01 -7.20 21.63
C THR A 323 11.25 -7.68 20.20
N TYR A 324 11.94 -8.81 20.02
CA TYR A 324 12.14 -9.39 18.69
C TYR A 324 12.06 -10.91 18.68
N LYS A 325 11.76 -11.48 17.51
CA LYS A 325 11.85 -12.92 17.24
C LYS A 325 12.67 -13.16 15.99
N ILE A 326 13.64 -14.06 16.10
CA ILE A 326 14.41 -14.58 14.97
C ILE A 326 13.97 -16.00 14.70
N GLU A 327 13.74 -16.30 13.43
CA GLU A 327 13.69 -17.66 12.93
C GLU A 327 15.05 -18.05 12.36
N GLU A 328 15.60 -19.18 12.79
CA GLU A 328 16.84 -19.71 12.20
C GLU A 328 16.56 -20.19 10.77
N LEU A 329 17.45 -19.82 9.85
CA LEU A 329 17.39 -20.26 8.46
C LEU A 329 18.69 -20.92 8.07
N GLU A 330 18.59 -21.98 7.26
CA GLU A 330 19.74 -22.53 6.58
C GLU A 330 20.37 -21.47 5.67
N LYS A 331 21.70 -21.41 5.66
CA LYS A 331 22.42 -20.32 4.97
C LYS A 331 22.05 -20.24 3.50
N ASP A 332 22.05 -21.37 2.78
CA ASP A 332 21.73 -21.41 1.35
C ASP A 332 20.30 -20.90 1.08
N GLN A 333 19.35 -21.23 1.95
CA GLN A 333 17.98 -20.71 1.88
C GLN A 333 17.94 -19.19 2.09
N ALA A 334 18.66 -18.69 3.11
CA ALA A 334 18.72 -17.27 3.41
C ALA A 334 19.42 -16.43 2.32
N GLU A 335 20.42 -17.02 1.65
CA GLU A 335 21.16 -16.40 0.54
C GLU A 335 20.28 -16.21 -0.71
N ASP A 336 19.25 -17.03 -0.88
CA ASP A 336 18.31 -16.98 -2.01
C ASP A 336 17.18 -15.96 -1.85
N TYR A 337 16.84 -15.59 -0.61
CA TYR A 337 15.86 -14.54 -0.35
C TYR A 337 16.36 -13.14 -0.73
N LEU A 338 15.42 -12.28 -1.09
CA LEU A 338 15.57 -10.82 -1.12
C LEU A 338 15.72 -10.27 0.32
N ARG A 339 16.11 -9.00 0.44
CA ARG A 339 16.18 -8.27 1.72
C ARG A 339 15.05 -7.28 1.81
N PHE A 340 14.55 -7.06 3.02
CA PHE A 340 13.51 -6.07 3.28
C PHE A 340 14.13 -4.67 3.39
N HIS A 341 13.51 -3.67 2.79
CA HIS A 341 13.93 -2.28 2.83
C HIS A 341 12.75 -1.36 3.18
N ALA A 342 13.07 -0.25 3.84
CA ALA A 342 12.15 0.86 4.08
C ALA A 342 12.94 2.16 4.26
N LYS A 343 12.53 3.22 3.59
CA LYS A 343 13.23 4.52 3.63
C LYS A 343 12.20 5.63 3.73
N TRP A 344 12.46 6.60 4.60
CA TRP A 344 11.64 7.80 4.66
C TRP A 344 12.15 8.85 3.68
N HIS A 345 11.26 9.52 2.94
CA HIS A 345 11.59 10.72 2.18
C HIS A 345 10.38 11.63 1.94
N ASN A 346 10.64 12.88 1.55
CA ASN A 346 9.64 13.91 1.27
C ASN A 346 9.76 14.47 -0.16
N GLY A 347 10.06 13.61 -1.13
CA GLY A 347 10.10 13.95 -2.57
C GLY A 347 11.47 13.72 -3.20
N ASP A 348 12.12 12.61 -2.89
CA ASP A 348 13.43 12.28 -3.45
C ASP A 348 13.29 11.68 -4.86
N PHE A 349 13.47 12.52 -5.88
CA PHE A 349 13.51 12.12 -7.29
C PHE A 349 14.80 11.39 -7.69
N GLN A 350 15.70 11.14 -6.73
CA GLN A 350 17.03 10.56 -6.94
C GLN A 350 17.78 11.24 -8.09
N GLN A 351 18.03 10.49 -9.17
CA GLN A 351 18.80 10.94 -10.34
C GLN A 351 17.90 11.35 -11.51
N LEU A 352 16.57 11.33 -11.35
CA LEU A 352 15.65 11.74 -12.40
C LEU A 352 15.74 13.25 -12.66
N ASN A 353 15.49 13.65 -13.91
CA ASN A 353 15.42 15.06 -14.28
C ASN A 353 14.16 15.69 -13.70
N GLN A 354 14.30 16.41 -12.58
CA GLN A 354 13.17 17.03 -11.86
C GLN A 354 12.34 17.99 -12.74
N HIS A 355 12.92 18.58 -13.79
CA HIS A 355 12.18 19.46 -14.70
C HIS A 355 11.03 18.72 -15.40
N GLU A 356 11.16 17.41 -15.67
CA GLU A 356 10.10 16.59 -16.27
C GLU A 356 8.83 16.57 -15.42
N PHE A 357 8.95 16.78 -14.10
CA PHE A 357 7.88 16.65 -13.10
C PHE A 357 7.34 18.01 -12.64
N THR A 358 7.79 19.11 -13.26
CA THR A 358 7.23 20.47 -13.06
C THR A 358 6.09 20.74 -14.04
N GLU A 359 5.24 21.74 -13.81
CA GLU A 359 4.08 22.07 -14.68
C GLU A 359 4.43 22.22 -16.19
N ASP A 360 5.66 22.67 -16.50
CA ASP A 360 6.16 22.79 -17.87
C ASP A 360 6.72 21.48 -18.46
N GLY A 361 6.86 20.44 -17.63
CA GLY A 361 7.36 19.11 -17.96
C GLY A 361 6.25 18.13 -18.37
N GLN A 362 6.65 17.01 -18.97
CA GLN A 362 5.70 16.02 -19.52
C GLN A 362 5.18 14.99 -18.49
N ARG A 363 5.78 14.92 -17.30
CA ARG A 363 5.42 13.97 -16.22
C ARG A 363 4.72 14.64 -15.05
N TRP A 364 4.51 15.96 -15.06
CA TRP A 364 3.68 16.60 -14.04
C TRP A 364 2.25 16.04 -14.09
N PRO A 365 1.62 15.75 -12.93
CA PRO A 365 2.05 16.05 -11.56
C PRO A 365 2.65 14.87 -10.78
N ASP A 366 3.32 13.92 -11.44
CA ASP A 366 3.89 12.74 -10.77
C ASP A 366 4.90 13.13 -9.66
N TRP A 367 4.70 12.56 -8.46
CA TRP A 367 5.56 12.72 -7.28
C TRP A 367 6.07 11.35 -6.81
N PRO A 368 7.36 11.19 -6.47
CA PRO A 368 7.98 9.87 -6.33
C PRO A 368 7.54 9.18 -5.04
N LEU A 369 7.07 7.94 -5.13
CA LEU A 369 6.85 7.05 -3.98
C LEU A 369 8.05 6.14 -3.71
N LEU A 370 8.59 5.50 -4.76
CA LEU A 370 9.76 4.63 -4.69
C LEU A 370 10.44 4.58 -6.05
N LEU A 371 11.75 4.82 -6.07
CA LEU A 371 12.62 4.65 -7.23
C LEU A 371 13.72 3.65 -6.86
N THR A 372 13.77 2.51 -7.55
CA THR A 372 14.82 1.52 -7.27
C THR A 372 15.16 0.68 -8.50
N GLU A 373 16.34 0.06 -8.48
CA GLU A 373 16.89 -0.78 -9.55
C GLU A 373 17.24 -2.17 -9.03
N GLY A 374 17.33 -3.14 -9.93
CA GLY A 374 17.58 -4.54 -9.63
C GLY A 374 16.29 -5.35 -9.53
N THR A 375 16.39 -6.54 -8.96
CA THR A 375 15.24 -7.45 -8.79
C THR A 375 14.62 -7.30 -7.42
N GLY A 376 13.29 -7.24 -7.34
CA GLY A 376 12.58 -7.05 -6.08
C GLY A 376 11.06 -7.15 -6.16
N ARG A 377 10.40 -6.70 -5.09
CA ARG A 377 8.94 -6.61 -4.94
C ARG A 377 8.56 -5.36 -4.15
N PHE A 378 7.71 -4.51 -4.70
CA PHE A 378 7.09 -3.42 -3.95
C PHE A 378 5.92 -3.96 -3.12
N CYS A 379 5.86 -3.59 -1.85
CA CYS A 379 4.96 -4.18 -0.85
C CYS A 379 4.09 -3.14 -0.13
N GLY A 380 4.00 -1.92 -0.67
CA GLY A 380 3.14 -0.86 -0.17
C GLY A 380 3.90 0.33 0.43
N VAL A 381 3.16 1.25 1.03
CA VAL A 381 3.66 2.55 1.46
C VAL A 381 2.82 3.11 2.61
N HIS A 382 3.49 3.69 3.60
CA HIS A 382 2.91 4.64 4.55
C HIS A 382 3.06 6.06 4.01
N MET A 383 2.00 6.86 4.11
CA MET A 383 2.01 8.26 3.71
C MET A 383 1.55 9.14 4.89
N HIS A 384 2.33 10.17 5.18
CA HIS A 384 1.96 11.27 6.06
C HIS A 384 1.79 12.53 5.22
N ILE A 385 0.60 13.11 5.27
CA ILE A 385 0.26 14.34 4.58
C ILE A 385 -0.01 15.43 5.61
N LEU A 386 0.70 16.56 5.53
CA LEU A 386 0.32 17.78 6.24
C LEU A 386 -0.42 18.67 5.25
N ASP A 387 -1.76 18.66 5.31
CA ASP A 387 -2.62 19.50 4.48
C ASP A 387 -3.30 20.53 5.38
N THR A 388 -2.85 21.79 5.32
CA THR A 388 -3.40 22.88 6.13
C THR A 388 -3.96 23.99 5.27
N TRP A 389 -5.01 24.63 5.76
CA TRP A 389 -5.62 25.73 5.05
C TRP A 389 -6.29 26.78 5.93
N ALA A 390 -6.39 27.99 5.41
CA ALA A 390 -7.15 29.08 6.03
C ALA A 390 -8.64 28.79 6.10
N SER A 391 -9.33 29.36 7.08
CA SER A 391 -10.79 29.31 7.11
C SER A 391 -11.41 29.85 5.81
N PRO A 392 -12.43 29.17 5.25
CA PRO A 392 -13.04 29.60 4.00
C PRO A 392 -13.73 30.95 4.19
N LYS A 393 -13.75 31.76 3.12
CA LYS A 393 -14.39 33.09 3.16
C LYS A 393 -15.91 33.03 3.27
N GLU A 394 -16.49 31.97 2.74
CA GLU A 394 -17.92 31.70 2.78
C GLU A 394 -18.16 30.44 3.62
N GLU A 395 -19.07 30.53 4.60
CA GLU A 395 -19.52 29.35 5.33
C GLU A 395 -20.26 28.41 4.38
N SER A 396 -19.98 27.11 4.48
CA SER A 396 -20.71 26.09 3.75
C SER A 396 -22.20 26.12 4.16
N GLN A 397 -23.09 25.95 3.17
CA GLN A 397 -24.52 25.77 3.43
C GLN A 397 -24.88 24.34 3.88
N GLN A 398 -23.93 23.40 3.76
CA GLN A 398 -24.04 22.01 4.20
C GLN A 398 -22.99 21.73 5.30
N TRP A 399 -22.64 20.47 5.59
CA TRP A 399 -21.51 20.17 6.47
C TRP A 399 -20.23 20.91 6.00
N TRP A 400 -19.23 21.07 6.88
CA TRP A 400 -18.13 22.06 6.91
C TRP A 400 -17.53 22.58 5.58
N TYR A 401 -17.67 21.87 4.45
CA TYR A 401 -17.01 22.14 3.16
C TYR A 401 -17.91 22.27 1.93
N GLY A 402 -19.20 21.93 2.03
CA GLY A 402 -20.13 21.85 0.89
C GLY A 402 -20.01 20.51 0.15
N GLN A 403 -20.92 20.24 -0.78
CA GLN A 403 -20.93 18.99 -1.56
C GLN A 403 -20.92 19.32 -3.06
N ASP A 404 -20.18 18.53 -3.84
CA ASP A 404 -20.06 18.68 -5.29
C ASP A 404 -19.69 20.12 -5.70
N ASN A 405 -20.47 20.70 -6.62
CA ASN A 405 -20.33 22.06 -7.12
C ASN A 405 -20.72 23.16 -6.11
N GLN A 406 -21.11 22.79 -4.88
CA GLN A 406 -21.41 23.72 -3.78
C GLN A 406 -20.28 23.76 -2.74
N LYS A 407 -19.11 23.19 -3.04
CA LYS A 407 -17.95 23.24 -2.15
C LYS A 407 -17.44 24.67 -1.92
N THR A 408 -17.22 25.05 -0.67
CA THR A 408 -16.58 26.31 -0.28
C THR A 408 -15.07 26.15 -0.07
N ILE A 409 -14.60 24.90 -0.10
CA ILE A 409 -13.19 24.49 0.02
C ILE A 409 -12.88 23.48 -1.07
N ASP A 410 -11.84 23.75 -1.86
CA ASP A 410 -11.32 22.85 -2.89
C ASP A 410 -9.86 22.49 -2.58
N TRP A 411 -9.68 21.95 -1.37
CA TRP A 411 -8.36 21.68 -0.78
C TRP A 411 -8.22 20.21 -0.39
N TRP A 412 -8.81 19.27 -1.14
CA TRP A 412 -8.50 17.86 -0.96
C TRP A 412 -7.11 17.52 -1.53
N TRP A 413 -6.29 16.77 -0.79
CA TRP A 413 -4.98 16.32 -1.26
C TRP A 413 -5.07 15.05 -2.12
N GLY A 414 -6.10 14.24 -1.91
CA GLY A 414 -6.11 12.86 -2.37
C GLY A 414 -6.51 12.62 -3.82
N GLU A 415 -6.81 13.64 -4.63
CA GLU A 415 -7.23 13.42 -6.04
C GLU A 415 -6.19 12.68 -6.90
N GLY A 416 -4.91 12.65 -6.49
CA GLY A 416 -3.83 12.20 -7.36
C GLY A 416 -3.69 10.69 -7.58
N ASP A 417 -3.55 10.27 -8.84
CA ASP A 417 -3.38 8.89 -9.26
C ASP A 417 -2.02 8.28 -8.92
N GLU A 418 -2.00 7.02 -8.45
CA GLU A 418 -0.77 6.25 -8.42
C GLU A 418 -0.38 5.73 -9.82
N LYS A 419 0.91 5.78 -10.14
CA LYS A 419 1.45 5.27 -11.41
C LYS A 419 2.70 4.44 -11.18
N PHE A 420 2.67 3.15 -11.54
CA PHE A 420 3.82 2.26 -11.36
C PHE A 420 4.39 1.83 -12.71
N PHE A 421 5.67 2.17 -12.92
CA PHE A 421 6.46 1.75 -14.07
C PHE A 421 7.39 0.62 -13.66
N VAL A 422 7.16 -0.56 -14.23
CA VAL A 422 7.94 -1.77 -13.97
C VAL A 422 8.89 -2.03 -15.12
N ASP A 423 10.16 -2.29 -14.80
CA ASP A 423 11.19 -2.74 -15.74
C ASP A 423 11.39 -1.84 -16.97
N GLY A 424 11.28 -0.52 -16.77
CA GLY A 424 11.55 0.49 -17.79
C GLY A 424 10.44 0.63 -18.84
N GLU A 425 9.21 0.18 -18.52
CA GLU A 425 8.06 0.43 -19.37
C GLU A 425 7.80 1.94 -19.56
N LYS A 426 7.24 2.31 -20.71
CA LYS A 426 6.97 3.72 -21.05
C LYS A 426 5.60 4.19 -20.55
N PHE A 427 4.66 3.27 -20.37
CA PHE A 427 3.33 3.52 -19.85
C PHE A 427 3.12 2.58 -18.67
N PRO A 428 2.57 3.06 -17.54
CA PRO A 428 2.58 2.31 -16.31
C PRO A 428 1.58 1.15 -16.36
N SER A 429 2.00 -0.01 -15.86
CA SER A 429 1.16 -1.20 -15.71
C SER A 429 0.13 -1.06 -14.59
N THR A 430 0.31 -0.09 -13.69
CA THR A 430 -0.68 0.38 -12.72
C THR A 430 -0.90 1.87 -12.93
N PHE A 431 -2.15 2.27 -13.20
CA PHE A 431 -2.59 3.65 -13.28
C PHE A 431 -3.86 3.77 -12.42
N GLY A 432 -3.82 4.66 -11.42
CA GLY A 432 -4.83 4.86 -10.38
C GLY A 432 -6.09 5.59 -10.80
N THR A 433 -6.83 6.08 -9.80
CA THR A 433 -7.98 7.01 -9.96
C THR A 433 -8.07 8.05 -8.83
N GLY A 434 -7.07 8.07 -7.94
CA GLY A 434 -7.04 8.85 -6.72
C GLY A 434 -6.16 8.22 -5.64
N SER A 435 -5.55 9.05 -4.81
CA SER A 435 -4.73 8.64 -3.67
C SER A 435 -5.58 7.98 -2.59
N GLU A 436 -6.81 8.44 -2.32
CA GLU A 436 -7.71 7.69 -1.43
C GLU A 436 -8.09 6.33 -2.00
N ASP A 437 -8.30 6.27 -3.31
CA ASP A 437 -8.75 5.09 -4.04
C ASP A 437 -7.65 4.03 -4.02
N TYR A 438 -6.40 4.47 -4.18
CA TYR A 438 -5.20 3.65 -4.00
C TYR A 438 -5.17 3.02 -2.62
N ILE A 439 -5.40 3.79 -1.55
CA ILE A 439 -5.46 3.26 -0.17
C ILE A 439 -6.66 2.34 0.02
N GLY A 440 -7.78 2.63 -0.66
CA GLY A 440 -8.99 1.81 -0.70
C GLY A 440 -10.22 2.45 -0.04
N TYR A 441 -10.16 3.74 0.31
CA TYR A 441 -11.35 4.51 0.68
C TYR A 441 -11.81 5.38 -0.49
N ALA A 442 -12.84 6.22 -0.32
CA ALA A 442 -13.43 6.98 -1.43
C ALA A 442 -14.04 8.31 -0.98
N TRP A 443 -14.32 9.19 -1.95
CA TRP A 443 -15.07 10.44 -1.79
C TRP A 443 -14.41 11.45 -0.87
N ALA A 444 -13.08 11.51 -0.85
CA ALA A 444 -12.35 12.25 0.18
C ALA A 444 -12.83 11.94 1.61
N ALA A 445 -13.43 10.76 1.86
CA ALA A 445 -14.17 10.47 3.08
C ALA A 445 -15.15 11.58 3.50
N GLU A 446 -16.02 12.04 2.57
CA GLU A 446 -17.05 13.08 2.75
C GLU A 446 -17.49 13.19 4.22
N PRO A 447 -17.36 14.36 4.86
CA PRO A 447 -17.35 14.46 6.31
C PRO A 447 -18.49 13.74 7.06
N PRO A 448 -18.22 13.19 8.27
CA PRO A 448 -16.96 13.29 9.01
C PRO A 448 -15.91 12.28 8.52
N PHE A 449 -14.67 12.73 8.26
CA PHE A 449 -13.55 11.87 7.86
C PHE A 449 -13.34 10.76 8.89
N ALA A 450 -13.78 9.54 8.57
CA ALA A 450 -13.74 8.43 9.50
C ALA A 450 -12.35 7.78 9.52
N LEU A 451 -11.82 7.50 10.71
CA LEU A 451 -10.67 6.62 10.86
C LEU A 451 -11.07 5.18 10.56
N PHE A 452 -10.15 4.41 9.99
CA PHE A 452 -10.36 2.98 9.73
C PHE A 452 -9.05 2.22 9.77
N ASP A 453 -9.15 0.91 10.01
CA ASP A 453 -8.08 -0.03 9.73
C ASP A 453 -8.63 -1.34 9.16
N SER A 454 -7.76 -2.06 8.48
CA SER A 454 -8.03 -3.33 7.83
C SER A 454 -6.74 -4.13 7.75
N PRO A 455 -6.77 -5.40 7.31
CA PRO A 455 -5.55 -6.16 7.12
C PRO A 455 -4.51 -5.51 6.18
N TYR A 456 -4.96 -4.72 5.20
CA TYR A 456 -4.13 -4.22 4.11
C TYR A 456 -4.05 -2.69 4.01
N ALA A 457 -4.85 -1.96 4.78
CA ALA A 457 -4.90 -0.51 4.73
C ALA A 457 -5.36 0.11 6.05
N ALA A 458 -4.95 1.34 6.32
CA ALA A 458 -5.42 2.13 7.47
C ALA A 458 -5.42 3.63 7.18
N GLN A 459 -6.33 4.35 7.84
CA GLN A 459 -6.28 5.79 8.08
C GLN A 459 -6.26 5.97 9.60
N SER A 460 -5.05 6.09 10.16
CA SER A 460 -4.84 6.10 11.61
C SER A 460 -4.95 7.50 12.22
N LEU A 461 -4.76 8.55 11.42
CA LEU A 461 -4.86 9.94 11.84
C LEU A 461 -5.48 10.77 10.71
N MET A 462 -6.47 11.58 11.05
CA MET A 462 -7.11 12.57 10.19
C MET A 462 -7.98 13.48 11.07
N PRO A 463 -7.81 14.81 11.06
CA PRO A 463 -8.75 15.72 11.68
C PRO A 463 -10.16 15.49 11.15
N VAL A 464 -11.18 15.68 11.98
CA VAL A 464 -12.60 15.51 11.56
C VAL A 464 -12.99 16.46 10.43
N ASP A 465 -12.19 17.50 10.26
CA ASP A 465 -12.35 18.57 9.30
C ASP A 465 -11.29 18.46 8.17
N GLY A 466 -10.38 17.48 8.22
CA GLY A 466 -9.32 17.27 7.24
C GLY A 466 -8.15 18.28 7.29
N ASN A 467 -8.23 19.33 8.11
CA ASN A 467 -7.24 20.41 8.16
C ASN A 467 -6.13 20.07 9.16
N GLY A 468 -5.04 19.48 8.66
CA GLY A 468 -3.86 19.13 9.45
C GLY A 468 -3.20 17.84 8.96
N HIS A 469 -2.79 17.01 9.92
CA HIS A 469 -2.05 15.79 9.63
C HIS A 469 -2.97 14.63 9.25
N THR A 470 -2.71 14.02 8.11
CA THR A 470 -3.30 12.78 7.66
C THR A 470 -2.25 11.68 7.66
N SER A 471 -2.59 10.51 8.20
CA SER A 471 -1.75 9.31 8.12
C SER A 471 -2.52 8.17 7.50
N VAL A 472 -2.07 7.74 6.32
CA VAL A 472 -2.63 6.58 5.61
C VAL A 472 -1.56 5.54 5.33
N LEU A 473 -1.98 4.28 5.24
CA LEU A 473 -1.12 3.14 4.97
C LEU A 473 -1.83 2.22 3.99
N ARG A 474 -1.12 1.75 2.97
CA ARG A 474 -1.49 0.56 2.19
C ARG A 474 -0.32 -0.42 2.17
N VAL A 475 -0.61 -1.68 2.41
CA VAL A 475 0.36 -2.79 2.33
C VAL A 475 -0.12 -3.79 1.29
N GLN A 476 0.78 -4.17 0.39
CA GLN A 476 0.51 -5.06 -0.73
C GLN A 476 1.16 -6.42 -0.48
N ILE A 477 0.34 -7.39 -0.07
CA ILE A 477 0.79 -8.73 0.31
C ILE A 477 0.59 -9.69 -0.86
N CYS A 478 -0.66 -10.12 -1.09
CA CYS A 478 -0.99 -10.97 -2.23
C CYS A 478 -0.82 -10.24 -3.57
N ASP A 479 -1.06 -8.93 -3.57
CA ASP A 479 -1.06 -7.99 -4.70
C ASP A 479 0.21 -7.11 -4.78
N ASN A 480 1.34 -7.60 -4.24
CA ASN A 480 2.67 -6.98 -4.41
C ASN A 480 3.04 -6.81 -5.90
N VAL A 481 3.92 -5.85 -6.20
CA VAL A 481 4.39 -5.58 -7.57
C VAL A 481 5.83 -6.09 -7.74
N PRO A 482 6.05 -7.22 -8.45
CA PRO A 482 7.39 -7.72 -8.74
C PRO A 482 8.07 -6.90 -9.83
N PHE A 483 9.39 -6.79 -9.75
CA PHE A 483 10.23 -6.15 -10.76
C PHE A 483 11.57 -6.89 -10.90
N PHE A 484 12.17 -6.89 -12.09
CA PHE A 484 13.42 -7.60 -12.39
C PHE A 484 14.61 -6.67 -12.60
N THR A 485 14.37 -5.47 -13.14
CA THR A 485 15.41 -4.49 -13.45
C THR A 485 15.18 -3.15 -12.77
N SER A 486 13.95 -2.67 -12.65
CA SER A 486 13.66 -1.39 -12.00
C SER A 486 12.19 -1.25 -11.61
N PHE A 487 11.95 -0.40 -10.61
CA PHE A 487 10.62 0.03 -10.21
C PHE A 487 10.63 1.54 -10.01
N GLU A 488 9.74 2.23 -10.72
CA GLU A 488 9.46 3.65 -10.51
C GLU A 488 7.98 3.82 -10.17
N GLY A 489 7.71 3.97 -8.88
CA GLY A 489 6.38 4.24 -8.36
C GLY A 489 6.20 5.73 -8.12
N PHE A 490 5.11 6.28 -8.62
CA PHE A 490 4.70 7.67 -8.44
C PHE A 490 3.28 7.75 -7.89
N ILE A 491 2.95 8.89 -7.30
CA ILE A 491 1.59 9.34 -7.02
C ILE A 491 1.45 10.78 -7.46
N GLU A 492 0.34 11.17 -8.04
CA GLU A 492 0.16 12.55 -8.44
C GLU A 492 0.02 13.49 -7.24
N LYS A 493 0.63 14.67 -7.37
CA LYS A 493 0.55 15.75 -6.39
C LYS A 493 0.23 17.06 -7.11
N TYR A 494 -1.06 17.33 -7.27
CA TYR A 494 -1.55 18.53 -7.96
C TYR A 494 -1.23 19.84 -7.22
N LYS A 495 -1.08 19.78 -5.89
CA LYS A 495 -0.77 20.96 -5.08
C LYS A 495 0.72 21.09 -4.80
N ALA A 496 1.26 22.29 -5.01
CA ALA A 496 2.58 22.65 -4.50
C ALA A 496 2.62 22.54 -2.96
N ASP A 497 3.81 22.45 -2.36
CA ASP A 497 3.95 22.38 -0.89
C ASP A 497 3.31 23.60 -0.19
N THR A 498 3.34 24.75 -0.85
CA THR A 498 2.70 26.00 -0.45
C THR A 498 2.13 26.67 -1.70
N TRP A 499 0.85 27.05 -1.70
CA TRP A 499 0.24 27.81 -2.81
C TRP A 499 -0.34 29.17 -2.39
N ASP A 500 -0.40 29.47 -1.09
CA ASP A 500 -0.52 30.83 -0.56
C ASP A 500 0.07 30.93 0.87
N GLU A 501 -0.04 32.10 1.51
CA GLU A 501 0.55 32.37 2.84
C GLU A 501 -0.04 31.49 3.96
N SER A 502 -1.20 30.87 3.75
CA SER A 502 -1.95 30.15 4.79
C SER A 502 -2.23 28.69 4.46
N ASN A 503 -1.87 28.23 3.25
CA ASN A 503 -2.21 26.90 2.76
C ASN A 503 -0.96 26.08 2.42
N GLN A 504 -0.92 24.83 2.88
CA GLN A 504 0.19 23.90 2.69
C GLN A 504 -0.32 22.50 2.40
N CYS A 505 0.43 21.73 1.60
CA CYS A 505 0.16 20.30 1.35
C CYS A 505 1.49 19.59 1.13
N ILE A 506 2.02 19.01 2.21
CA ILE A 506 3.34 18.39 2.24
C ILE A 506 3.19 16.88 2.29
N TYR A 507 3.87 16.17 1.39
CA TYR A 507 3.86 14.72 1.32
C TYR A 507 5.15 14.16 1.91
N GLU A 508 5.01 13.16 2.78
CA GLU A 508 6.10 12.37 3.34
C GLU A 508 5.72 10.90 3.22
N VAL A 509 6.65 10.05 2.77
CA VAL A 509 6.34 8.63 2.53
C VAL A 509 7.42 7.72 3.07
N THR A 510 6.97 6.52 3.45
CA THR A 510 7.81 5.37 3.78
C THR A 510 7.37 4.17 2.94
N PRO A 511 7.94 3.96 1.73
CA PRO A 511 7.74 2.73 0.98
C PRO A 511 8.33 1.50 1.70
N PHE A 512 7.69 0.35 1.52
CA PHE A 512 8.15 -0.96 1.96
C PHE A 512 8.37 -1.86 0.75
N TRP A 513 9.55 -2.45 0.62
CA TRP A 513 9.85 -3.33 -0.51
C TRP A 513 10.87 -4.40 -0.14
N TYR A 514 10.99 -5.41 -0.99
CA TYR A 514 12.08 -6.37 -0.97
C TYR A 514 12.98 -6.17 -2.18
N GLN A 515 14.29 -6.28 -2.01
CA GLN A 515 15.27 -6.10 -3.08
C GLN A 515 16.41 -7.10 -2.96
N GLU A 516 17.04 -7.47 -4.06
CA GLU A 516 18.18 -8.36 -4.04
C GLU A 516 19.35 -7.77 -3.21
N LYS A 517 20.00 -8.61 -2.41
CA LYS A 517 21.12 -8.22 -1.54
C LYS A 517 22.29 -7.59 -2.32
N GLY A 518 23.09 -6.77 -1.64
CA GLY A 518 24.26 -6.12 -2.24
C GLY A 518 23.92 -5.03 -3.25
N ARG A 519 22.67 -4.56 -3.27
CA ARG A 519 22.23 -3.44 -4.09
C ARG A 519 22.11 -2.19 -3.25
N ASN A 520 22.63 -1.11 -3.80
CA ASN A 520 22.43 0.22 -3.26
C ASN A 520 21.06 0.74 -3.72
N ASP A 521 20.15 0.95 -2.77
CA ASP A 521 18.83 1.53 -3.00
C ASP A 521 18.86 3.05 -3.26
N ARG A 522 20.03 3.68 -3.21
CA ARG A 522 20.35 5.09 -3.46
C ARG A 522 19.75 6.09 -2.48
N TYR A 523 18.81 5.67 -1.65
CA TYR A 523 18.23 6.50 -0.61
C TYR A 523 19.21 6.74 0.53
N GLN A 524 19.53 8.01 0.73
CA GLN A 524 20.37 8.45 1.82
C GLN A 524 19.52 8.78 3.04
N ARG A 525 20.14 8.68 4.23
CA ARG A 525 19.54 9.20 5.45
C ARG A 525 19.38 10.72 5.30
N MET A 526 18.14 11.19 5.37
CA MET A 526 17.84 12.62 5.39
C MET A 526 18.37 13.28 6.67
N PRO A 527 18.79 14.56 6.65
CA PRO A 527 19.12 15.32 7.85
C PRO A 527 17.93 15.42 8.81
N LYS A 528 18.22 15.47 10.11
CA LYS A 528 17.21 15.56 11.19
C LYS A 528 16.20 16.66 10.94
N GLU A 529 16.70 17.83 10.58
CA GLU A 529 15.91 19.03 10.38
C GLU A 529 14.84 18.88 9.30
N ILE A 530 15.00 17.92 8.37
CA ILE A 530 14.04 17.68 7.30
C ILE A 530 12.85 16.85 7.82
N TYR A 531 13.08 15.66 8.38
CA TYR A 531 11.96 14.81 8.83
C TYR A 531 11.29 15.28 10.12
N THR A 532 11.90 16.18 10.89
CA THR A 532 11.25 16.80 12.05
C THR A 532 10.54 18.11 11.73
N LYS A 533 10.57 18.59 10.48
CA LYS A 533 10.05 19.93 10.13
C LYS A 533 8.53 20.06 10.29
N ASN A 534 7.79 19.02 9.93
CA ASN A 534 6.35 19.08 9.71
C ASN A 534 5.53 18.32 10.76
N ILE A 535 5.99 18.30 12.02
CA ILE A 535 5.33 17.54 13.11
C ILE A 535 4.68 18.42 14.19
N GLU A 536 4.92 19.73 14.14
CA GLU A 536 4.41 20.71 15.12
C GLU A 536 3.02 21.25 14.74
#